data_AF-A0A533Y1I4-F1
#
_entry.id   AF-A0A533Y1I4-F1
#
_cell.length_a   1.000
_cell.length_b   1.000
_cell.length_c   1.000
_cell.angle_alpha   90.00
_cell.angle_beta   90.00
_cell.angle_gamma   90.00
#
_symmetry.space_group_name_H-M   'P 1'
#
loop_
_entity.id
_entity.type
_entity.pdbx_description
1 polymer ?
#
loop_
_entity_poly.entity_id
_entity_poly.type
_entity_poly.pdbx_seq_one_letter_code
_entity_poly.pdbx_strand_id
1 'polypeptide(L)' 'TIDGVRVVFEDGWGLIRASNTQPALVLRFEATSPDRVAAIQTLIESELKESQRLLAT' A
#
# COMPACT_ATOMS: atom_id res chain seq x y z
N THR A 1 18.69 -1.65 2.85
CA THR A 1 17.88 -2.49 1.95
C THR A 1 16.47 -1.95 1.91
N ILE A 2 15.80 -2.01 0.77
CA ILE A 2 14.40 -1.55 0.63
C ILE A 2 13.49 -2.70 1.08
N ASP A 3 12.62 -2.45 2.05
CA ASP A 3 11.73 -3.44 2.67
C ASP A 3 10.28 -3.14 2.26
N GLY A 4 9.81 -3.87 1.25
CA GLY A 4 8.52 -3.62 0.58
C GLY A 4 8.60 -2.53 -0.50
N VAL A 5 7.47 -1.90 -0.76
CA VAL A 5 7.32 -0.82 -1.76
C VAL A 5 6.75 0.42 -1.07
N ARG A 6 7.46 1.55 -1.18
CA ARG A 6 6.99 2.85 -0.72
C ARG A 6 6.73 3.74 -1.92
N VAL A 7 5.50 4.23 -2.05
CA VAL A 7 5.09 5.18 -3.08
C VAL A 7 4.94 6.55 -2.45
N VAL A 8 5.58 7.56 -3.04
CA VAL A 8 5.57 8.94 -2.57
C VAL A 8 4.76 9.78 -3.55
N PHE A 9 3.84 10.57 -3.01
CA PHE A 9 3.04 11.57 -3.73
C PHE A 9 3.44 12.95 -3.20
N GLU A 10 3.03 14.02 -3.91
CA GLU A 10 3.28 15.39 -3.45
C GLU A 10 2.63 15.68 -2.08
N ASP A 11 1.50 15.03 -1.79
CA ASP A 11 0.62 15.30 -0.66
C ASP A 11 0.46 14.11 0.31
N GLY A 12 1.30 13.08 0.18
CA GLY A 12 1.25 11.90 1.05
C GLY A 12 2.13 10.75 0.58
N TRP A 13 2.01 9.61 1.26
CA TRP A 13 2.72 8.39 0.89
C TRP A 13 1.95 7.14 1.30
N GLY A 14 2.28 6.03 0.64
CA GLY A 14 1.81 4.70 1.00
C GLY A 14 2.97 3.69 1.06
N LEU A 15 2.90 2.75 1.99
CA LEU A 15 3.86 1.65 2.16
C LEU A 15 3.11 0.34 2.15
N ILE A 16 3.63 -0.63 1.40
CA ILE A 16 3.25 -2.04 1.48
C ILE A 16 4.50 -2.88 1.73
N ARG A 17 4.45 -3.78 2.71
CA ARG A 17 5.55 -4.70 3.02
C ARG A 17 5.04 -6.05 3.51
N ALA A 18 5.89 -7.06 3.43
CA ALA A 18 5.66 -8.31 4.16
C ALA A 18 5.85 -8.07 5.67
N SER A 19 4.99 -8.69 6.49
CA SER A 19 5.22 -8.79 7.92
C SER A 19 6.37 -9.76 8.20
N ASN A 20 7.20 -9.42 9.19
CA ASN A 20 8.34 -10.26 9.57
C ASN A 20 7.94 -11.43 10.47
N THR A 21 6.79 -11.34 11.13
CA THR A 21 6.39 -12.28 12.21
C THR A 21 5.07 -12.98 11.94
N GLN A 22 4.33 -12.58 10.91
CA GLN A 22 3.04 -13.15 10.56
C GLN A 22 2.92 -13.29 9.05
N PRO A 23 2.14 -14.27 8.53
CA PRO A 23 1.87 -14.40 7.09
C PRO A 23 0.84 -13.34 6.65
N ALA A 24 1.24 -12.06 6.71
CA ALA A 24 0.38 -10.92 6.41
C ALA A 24 1.17 -9.82 5.69
N LEU A 25 0.46 -9.05 4.86
CA LEU A 25 0.96 -7.78 4.34
C LEU A 25 0.62 -6.65 5.32
N VAL A 26 1.57 -5.75 5.55
CA VAL A 26 1.37 -4.54 6.34
C VAL A 26 1.29 -3.35 5.40
N LEU A 27 0.20 -2.62 5.50
CA LEU A 27 -0.03 -1.40 4.73
C LEU A 27 -0.06 -0.20 5.68
N ARG A 28 0.54 0.92 5.28
CA ARG A 28 0.49 2.21 6.00
C ARG A 28 0.32 3.35 5.02
N PHE A 29 -0.44 4.35 5.43
CA PHE A 29 -0.75 5.53 4.62
C PHE A 29 -0.67 6.79 5.46
N GLU A 30 -0.22 7.88 4.86
CA GLU A 30 -0.18 9.19 5.48
C GLU A 30 -0.39 10.25 4.40
N ALA A 31 -1.14 11.30 4.72
CA ALA A 31 -1.37 12.42 3.81
C ALA A 31 -1.73 13.68 4.59
N THR A 32 -1.78 14.80 3.89
CA THR A 32 -2.12 16.12 4.44
C THR A 32 -3.59 16.27 4.84
N SER A 33 -4.49 15.37 4.40
CA SER A 33 -5.91 15.36 4.78
C SER A 33 -6.48 13.94 4.87
N PRO A 34 -7.57 13.73 5.64
CA PRO A 34 -8.24 12.43 5.72
C PRO A 34 -8.75 11.92 4.36
N ASP A 35 -9.32 12.80 3.54
CA ASP A 35 -9.78 12.46 2.19
C ASP A 35 -8.61 11.96 1.32
N ARG A 36 -7.43 12.58 1.49
CA ARG A 36 -6.26 12.18 0.74
C ARG A 36 -5.69 10.84 1.21
N VAL A 37 -5.71 10.57 2.51
CA VAL A 37 -5.38 9.23 3.05
C VAL A 37 -6.29 8.17 2.41
N ALA A 38 -7.60 8.42 2.38
CA ALA A 38 -8.57 7.49 1.78
C ALA A 38 -8.32 7.26 0.28
N ALA A 39 -7.96 8.31 -0.46
CA ALA A 39 -7.63 8.22 -1.88
C ALA A 39 -6.37 7.36 -2.12
N ILE A 40 -5.30 7.58 -1.34
CA ILE A 40 -4.06 6.80 -1.44
C ILE A 40 -4.30 5.34 -1.05
N GLN A 41 -5.07 5.10 0.03
CA GLN A 41 -5.44 3.76 0.45
C GLN A 41 -6.20 3.01 -0.66
N THR A 42 -7.24 3.64 -1.22
CA THR A 42 -8.07 3.04 -2.28
C THR A 42 -7.23 2.65 -3.49
N LEU A 43 -6.33 3.53 -3.93
CA LEU A 43 -5.43 3.27 -5.06
C LEU A 43 -4.54 2.05 -4.80
N ILE A 44 -3.88 1.99 -3.63
CA ILE A 44 -2.96 0.89 -3.34
C ILE A 44 -3.70 -0.43 -3.14
N GLU A 45 -4.87 -0.41 -2.49
CA GLU A 45 -5.70 -1.62 -2.33
C GLU A 45 -6.24 -2.12 -3.68
N SER A 46 -6.58 -1.24 -4.62
CA SER A 46 -7.03 -1.67 -5.95
C SER A 46 -5.92 -2.36 -6.74
N GLU A 47 -4.70 -1.80 -6.72
CA GLU A 47 -3.54 -2.41 -7.38
C GLU A 47 -3.14 -3.75 -6.74
N LEU A 48 -3.20 -3.83 -5.40
CA LEU A 48 -2.94 -5.08 -4.69
C LEU A 48 -3.95 -6.16 -5.09
N LYS A 49 -5.24 -5.80 -5.18
CA LYS A 49 -6.30 -6.74 -5.58
C LYS A 49 -6.12 -7.23 -7.02
N GLU A 50 -5.69 -6.36 -7.93
CA GLU A 50 -5.37 -6.75 -9.31
C GLU A 50 -4.16 -7.70 -9.37
N SER A 51 -3.09 -7.36 -8.65
CA SER A 51 -1.90 -8.21 -8.55
C SER A 51 -2.24 -9.60 -7.98
N GLN A 52 -3.10 -9.66 -6.96
CA GLN A 52 -3.58 -10.92 -6.40
C GLN A 52 -4.36 -11.77 -7.42
N ARG A 53 -5.18 -11.14 -8.28
CA ARG A 53 -5.88 -11.86 -9.35
C ARG A 53 -4.92 -12.45 -10.37
N LEU A 54 -3.92 -11.66 -10.80
CA LEU A 54 -2.91 -12.12 -11.75
C LEU A 54 -2.08 -13.29 -11.22
N LEU A 55 -1.76 -13.30 -9.93
CA LEU A 55 -1.01 -14.38 -9.29
C LEU A 55 -1.85 -15.64 -8.99
N ALA A 56 -3.19 -15.52 -9.00
CA ALA A 56 -4.12 -16.62 -8.77
C ALA A 56 -4.51 -17.37 -10.05
N THR A 57 -3.97 -16.95 -11.20
CA THR A 57 -4.17 -17.58 -12.53
C THR A 57 -2.94 -18.42 -12.88
#